data_AF-A0A068LQK6-F1
#
_entry.id   AF-A0A068LQK6-F1
#
_cell.length_a   1.000
_cell.length_b   1.000
_cell.length_c   1.000
_cell.angle_alpha   90.00
_cell.angle_beta   90.00
_cell.angle_gamma   90.00
#
_symmetry.space_group_name_H-M   'P 1'
#
loop_
_entity.id
_entity.type
_entity.pdbx_description
1 polymer ?
#
loop_
_entity_poly.entity_id
_entity_poly.type
_entity_poly.pdbx_seq_one_letter_code
_entity_poly.pdbx_strand_id
1 'polypeptide(L)'
;MIESVSVGNISKTKIAILYIDGITDPENVNTVRQRIQGIEYDQITDSSYIVQLIADNVHSPFPQMLDTERPDRIAAILAEGKVAVVVDGSPHVLIAPTTIVEFFSAFKDYNILWHSASFFRMLRLFSVGFSILVTPIYVATLTYHYELIPKDLLNTLVTSRRVVPPPSNFRSTVIGISH
;
A
#
# COMPACT_ATOMS: atom_id res chain seq x y z
N MET A 1 -3.22 -4.05 -28.17
CA MET A 1 -4.58 -3.80 -28.66
C MET A 1 -5.34 -2.94 -27.65
N ILE A 2 -6.33 -2.19 -28.13
CA ILE A 2 -7.17 -1.31 -27.33
C ILE A 2 -8.62 -1.66 -27.64
N GLU A 3 -9.40 -1.98 -26.62
CA GLU A 3 -10.84 -2.26 -26.74
C GLU A 3 -11.61 -1.27 -25.88
N SER A 4 -12.60 -0.59 -26.45
CA SER A 4 -13.42 0.38 -25.72
C SER A 4 -14.81 -0.16 -25.45
N VAL A 5 -15.26 0.02 -24.21
CA VAL A 5 -16.59 -0.36 -23.72
C VAL A 5 -17.22 0.86 -23.05
N SER A 6 -18.51 1.09 -23.25
CA SER A 6 -19.23 2.16 -22.53
C SER A 6 -20.09 1.52 -21.45
N VAL A 7 -19.95 2.02 -20.23
CA VAL A 7 -20.59 1.46 -19.02
C VAL A 7 -21.19 2.61 -18.22
N GLY A 8 -22.33 2.35 -17.57
CA GLY A 8 -23.04 3.33 -16.75
C GLY A 8 -24.34 3.78 -17.40
N ASN A 9 -25.46 3.63 -16.69
CA ASN A 9 -26.79 3.86 -17.24
C ASN A 9 -27.06 5.35 -17.55
N ILE A 10 -26.61 6.24 -16.65
CA ILE A 10 -26.77 7.70 -16.77
C ILE A 10 -25.49 8.34 -17.34
N SER A 11 -24.33 7.96 -16.77
CA SER A 11 -23.04 8.56 -17.10
C SER A 11 -22.46 8.15 -18.47
N LYS A 12 -22.75 6.93 -18.95
CA LYS A 12 -22.19 6.34 -20.18
C LYS A 12 -20.66 6.51 -20.27
N THR A 13 -19.97 6.33 -19.16
CA THR A 13 -18.52 6.46 -19.05
C THR A 13 -17.82 5.48 -20.00
N LYS A 14 -16.84 5.96 -20.76
CA LYS A 14 -16.02 5.11 -21.63
C LYS A 14 -14.89 4.47 -20.83
N ILE A 15 -14.70 3.18 -21.03
CA ILE A 15 -13.64 2.38 -20.42
C ILE A 15 -12.83 1.77 -21.55
N ALA A 16 -11.51 1.89 -21.51
CA ALA A 16 -10.62 1.28 -22.47
C ALA A 16 -9.81 0.16 -21.80
N ILE A 17 -9.87 -1.04 -22.36
CA ILE A 17 -9.11 -2.22 -21.98
C ILE A 17 -7.88 -2.29 -22.89
N LEU A 18 -6.71 -2.25 -22.27
CA LEU A 18 -5.40 -2.31 -22.92
C LEU A 18 -4.75 -3.67 -22.61
N TYR A 19 -4.30 -4.35 -23.65
CA TYR A 19 -3.56 -5.62 -23.54
C TYR A 19 -2.65 -5.81 -24.74
N ILE A 20 -1.67 -6.72 -24.68
CA ILE A 20 -0.82 -7.04 -25.83
C ILE A 20 -1.19 -8.43 -26.35
N ASP A 21 -1.69 -8.48 -27.58
CA ASP A 21 -2.05 -9.75 -28.22
C ASP A 21 -0.81 -10.62 -28.43
N GLY A 22 -0.93 -11.91 -28.12
CA GLY A 22 0.18 -12.87 -28.12
C GLY A 22 1.09 -12.88 -26.88
N ILE A 23 0.97 -11.89 -25.97
CA ILE A 23 1.68 -11.89 -24.67
C ILE A 23 0.70 -12.10 -23.52
N THR A 24 -0.40 -11.36 -23.53
CA THR A 24 -1.43 -11.43 -22.49
C THR A 24 -2.27 -12.69 -22.65
N ASP A 25 -2.55 -13.35 -21.53
CA ASP A 25 -3.46 -14.50 -21.50
C ASP A 25 -4.89 -14.07 -21.89
N PRO A 26 -5.47 -14.64 -22.96
CA PRO A 26 -6.81 -14.29 -23.41
C PRO A 26 -7.90 -14.58 -22.36
N GLU A 27 -7.73 -15.56 -21.46
CA GLU A 27 -8.70 -15.82 -20.40
C GLU A 27 -8.80 -14.65 -19.41
N ASN A 28 -7.66 -14.05 -19.08
CA ASN A 28 -7.61 -12.86 -18.21
C ASN A 28 -8.29 -11.67 -18.87
N VAL A 29 -8.03 -11.44 -20.17
CA VAL A 29 -8.70 -10.37 -20.93
C VAL A 29 -10.22 -10.61 -20.98
N ASN A 30 -10.64 -11.85 -21.24
CA ASN A 30 -12.05 -12.22 -21.29
C ASN A 30 -12.75 -12.02 -19.95
N THR A 31 -12.09 -12.41 -18.85
CA THR A 31 -12.62 -12.24 -17.50
C THR A 31 -12.80 -10.76 -17.17
N VAL A 32 -11.78 -9.93 -17.44
CA VAL A 32 -11.87 -8.47 -17.22
C VAL A 32 -12.98 -7.86 -18.09
N ARG A 33 -13.07 -8.25 -19.37
CA ARG A 33 -14.13 -7.78 -20.28
C ARG A 33 -15.52 -8.12 -19.77
N GLN A 34 -15.76 -9.39 -19.42
CA GLN A 34 -17.06 -9.84 -18.92
C GLN A 34 -17.46 -9.10 -17.65
N ARG A 35 -16.53 -8.88 -16.73
CA ARG A 35 -16.81 -8.14 -15.49
C ARG A 35 -17.12 -6.67 -15.76
N ILE A 36 -16.37 -6.01 -16.63
CA ILE A 36 -16.64 -4.61 -17.02
C ILE A 36 -18.03 -4.48 -17.67
N GLN A 37 -18.40 -5.41 -18.56
CA GLN A 37 -19.70 -5.40 -19.24
C GLN A 37 -20.87 -5.72 -18.29
N GLY A 38 -20.63 -6.49 -17.23
CA GLY A 38 -21.63 -6.81 -16.21
C GLY A 38 -21.87 -5.72 -15.17
N ILE A 39 -21.18 -4.57 -15.26
CA ILE A 39 -21.39 -3.46 -14.32
C ILE A 39 -22.72 -2.77 -14.63
N GLU A 40 -23.69 -2.98 -13.74
CA GLU A 40 -24.92 -2.19 -13.67
C GLU A 40 -24.79 -1.14 -12.56
N TYR A 41 -24.37 0.08 -12.95
CA TYR A 41 -24.26 1.21 -12.02
C TYR A 41 -24.69 2.50 -12.73
N ASP A 42 -25.29 3.45 -12.02
CA ASP A 42 -25.85 4.65 -12.65
C ASP A 42 -24.77 5.65 -13.08
N GLN A 43 -23.79 5.90 -12.20
CA GLN A 43 -22.74 6.89 -12.41
C GLN A 43 -21.36 6.36 -12.01
N ILE A 44 -20.45 6.23 -12.99
CA ILE A 44 -19.05 5.88 -12.73
C ILE A 44 -18.21 7.16 -12.77
N THR A 45 -17.79 7.63 -11.58
CA THR A 45 -17.03 8.89 -11.44
C THR A 45 -15.52 8.67 -11.42
N ASP A 46 -15.05 7.52 -10.94
CA ASP A 46 -13.63 7.23 -10.80
C ASP A 46 -13.32 5.73 -10.99
N SER A 47 -12.08 5.42 -11.36
CA SER A 47 -11.59 4.05 -11.52
C SER A 47 -11.65 3.24 -10.22
N SER A 48 -11.56 3.90 -9.06
CA SER A 48 -11.73 3.27 -7.74
C SER A 48 -13.08 2.57 -7.57
N TYR A 49 -14.16 3.10 -8.18
CA TYR A 49 -15.47 2.45 -8.14
C TYR A 49 -15.48 1.15 -8.95
N ILE A 50 -14.78 1.14 -10.08
CA ILE A 50 -14.66 -0.06 -10.92
C ILE A 50 -13.94 -1.17 -10.17
N VAL A 51 -12.88 -0.84 -9.43
CA VAL A 51 -12.18 -1.83 -8.58
C VAL A 51 -13.15 -2.51 -7.62
N GLN A 52 -14.02 -1.76 -6.96
CA GLN A 52 -14.99 -2.32 -6.02
C GLN A 52 -16.07 -3.16 -6.69
N LEU A 53 -16.51 -2.77 -7.90
CA LEU A 53 -17.56 -3.46 -8.65
C LEU A 53 -17.09 -4.76 -9.33
N ILE A 54 -15.79 -4.83 -9.66
CA ILE A 54 -15.17 -5.96 -10.37
C ILE A 54 -14.46 -6.95 -9.42
N ALA A 55 -14.13 -6.51 -8.20
CA ALA A 55 -13.44 -7.33 -7.21
C ALA A 55 -14.28 -8.56 -6.80
N ASP A 56 -13.66 -9.74 -6.81
CA ASP A 56 -14.31 -11.00 -6.43
C ASP A 56 -14.60 -11.07 -4.93
N ASN A 57 -13.75 -10.44 -4.12
CA ASN A 57 -13.84 -10.54 -2.67
C ASN A 57 -13.57 -9.18 -2.03
N VAL A 58 -14.65 -8.47 -1.75
CA VAL A 58 -14.64 -7.17 -1.06
C VAL A 58 -14.09 -7.30 0.38
N HIS A 59 -14.13 -8.50 0.97
CA HIS A 59 -13.60 -8.78 2.31
C HIS A 59 -12.12 -9.20 2.32
N SER A 60 -11.47 -9.30 1.16
CA SER A 60 -10.03 -9.53 1.11
C SER A 60 -9.30 -8.31 1.65
N PRO A 61 -8.42 -8.46 2.66
CA PRO A 61 -7.58 -7.36 3.14
C PRO A 61 -6.50 -6.96 2.11
N PHE A 62 -6.34 -7.74 1.03
CA PHE A 62 -5.39 -7.48 -0.04
C PHE A 62 -6.10 -6.98 -1.31
N PRO A 63 -5.59 -5.91 -1.95
CA PRO A 63 -6.15 -5.39 -3.19
C PRO A 63 -5.95 -6.39 -4.34
N GLN A 64 -7.04 -6.68 -5.07
CA GLN A 64 -7.02 -7.59 -6.23
C GLN A 64 -6.60 -6.89 -7.52
N MET A 65 -6.74 -5.57 -7.56
CA MET A 65 -6.33 -4.69 -8.66
C MET A 65 -5.46 -3.59 -8.09
N LEU A 66 -4.50 -3.15 -8.89
CA LEU A 66 -3.58 -2.07 -8.52
C LEU A 66 -3.84 -0.85 -9.41
N ASP A 67 -3.97 0.31 -8.80
CA ASP A 67 -4.13 1.58 -9.49
C ASP A 67 -2.78 2.29 -9.67
N THR A 68 -2.59 2.92 -10.82
CA THR A 68 -1.42 3.74 -11.07
C THR A 68 -1.71 4.92 -11.99
N GLU A 69 -1.15 6.07 -11.65
CA GLU A 69 -1.13 7.27 -12.51
C GLU A 69 0.06 7.28 -13.49
N ARG A 70 1.00 6.34 -13.33
CA ARG A 70 2.31 6.38 -13.99
C ARG A 70 2.30 5.62 -15.32
N PRO A 71 2.47 6.30 -16.47
CA PRO A 71 2.40 5.64 -17.78
C PRO A 71 3.55 4.65 -18.04
N ASP A 72 4.73 4.91 -17.47
CA ASP A 72 5.87 4.01 -17.55
C ASP A 72 5.62 2.67 -16.84
N ARG A 73 4.89 2.70 -15.72
CA ARG A 73 4.45 1.48 -15.03
C ARG A 73 3.44 0.69 -15.84
N ILE A 74 2.51 1.37 -16.50
CA ILE A 74 1.51 0.74 -17.37
C ILE A 74 2.20 0.02 -18.54
N ALA A 75 3.16 0.67 -19.19
CA ALA A 75 3.89 0.07 -20.31
C ALA A 75 4.67 -1.19 -19.88
N ALA A 76 5.35 -1.16 -18.74
CA ALA A 76 6.07 -2.32 -18.20
C ALA A 76 5.14 -3.51 -17.94
N ILE A 77 3.99 -3.25 -17.32
CA ILE A 77 2.99 -4.25 -16.95
C ILE A 77 2.30 -4.85 -18.18
N LEU A 78 2.01 -4.04 -19.19
CA LEU A 78 1.52 -4.53 -20.48
C LEU A 78 2.55 -5.45 -21.15
N ALA A 79 3.85 -5.11 -21.06
CA ALA A 79 4.94 -5.94 -21.57
C ALA A 79 5.12 -7.25 -20.78
N GLU A 80 4.77 -7.27 -19.49
CA GLU A 80 4.69 -8.49 -18.66
C GLU A 80 3.50 -9.39 -19.02
N GLY A 81 2.61 -8.95 -19.93
CA GLY A 81 1.43 -9.73 -20.33
C GLY A 81 0.21 -9.51 -19.44
N LYS A 82 0.13 -8.40 -18.71
CA LYS A 82 -1.05 -8.05 -17.90
C LYS A 82 -2.03 -7.16 -18.69
N VAL A 83 -3.20 -6.94 -18.10
CA VAL A 83 -4.26 -6.09 -18.62
C VAL A 83 -4.27 -4.78 -17.86
N ALA A 84 -4.43 -3.67 -18.59
CA ALA A 84 -4.66 -2.35 -18.00
C ALA A 84 -6.05 -1.82 -18.41
N VAL A 85 -6.74 -1.17 -17.48
CA VAL A 85 -8.09 -0.63 -17.68
C VAL A 85 -8.07 0.86 -17.39
N VAL A 86 -8.39 1.67 -18.41
CA VAL A 86 -8.43 3.12 -18.36
C VAL A 86 -9.89 3.56 -18.31
N VAL A 87 -10.22 4.49 -17.43
CA VAL A 87 -11.59 5.00 -17.24
C VAL A 87 -11.63 6.47 -17.60
N ASP A 88 -12.58 6.85 -18.46
CA ASP A 88 -12.83 8.24 -18.81
C ASP A 88 -13.24 9.04 -17.56
N GLY A 89 -12.48 10.10 -17.24
CA GLY A 89 -12.65 10.91 -16.04
C GLY A 89 -11.75 10.54 -14.85
N SER A 90 -11.02 9.42 -14.88
CA SER A 90 -10.05 9.05 -13.84
C SER A 90 -8.60 9.30 -14.28
N PRO A 91 -7.76 9.93 -13.43
CA PRO A 91 -6.32 10.03 -13.68
C PRO A 91 -5.57 8.71 -13.42
N HIS A 92 -6.24 7.71 -12.85
CA HIS A 92 -5.64 6.43 -12.49
C HIS A 92 -6.06 5.33 -13.48
N VAL A 93 -5.11 4.44 -13.76
CA VAL A 93 -5.30 3.25 -14.59
C VAL A 93 -5.21 2.02 -13.72
N LEU A 94 -6.17 1.12 -13.87
CA LEU A 94 -6.23 -0.13 -13.11
C LEU A 94 -5.45 -1.23 -13.80
N ILE A 95 -4.81 -2.08 -13.02
CA ILE A 95 -3.98 -3.18 -13.48
C ILE A 95 -4.53 -4.49 -12.95
N ALA A 96 -4.69 -5.48 -13.83
CA ALA A 96 -5.15 -6.81 -13.49
C ALA A 96 -4.52 -7.91 -14.39
N PRO A 97 -4.36 -9.14 -13.87
CA PRO A 97 -4.43 -9.51 -12.45
C PRO A 97 -3.19 -9.00 -11.68
N THR A 98 -3.38 -8.59 -10.42
CA THR A 98 -2.28 -8.20 -9.53
C THR A 98 -1.97 -9.33 -8.53
N THR A 99 -0.68 -9.58 -8.29
CA THR A 99 -0.23 -10.51 -7.25
C THR A 99 0.22 -9.79 -5.98
N ILE A 100 0.20 -10.49 -4.83
CA ILE A 100 0.66 -9.94 -3.54
C ILE A 100 2.12 -9.45 -3.63
N VAL A 101 2.96 -10.13 -4.41
CA VAL A 101 4.39 -9.78 -4.57
C VAL A 101 4.57 -8.41 -5.22
N GLU A 102 3.67 -8.01 -6.11
CA GLU A 102 3.71 -6.71 -6.79
C GLU A 102 3.32 -5.55 -5.87
N PHE A 103 2.55 -5.82 -4.82
CA PHE A 103 2.26 -4.84 -3.79
C PHE A 103 3.49 -4.52 -2.93
N PHE A 104 4.31 -5.54 -2.62
CA PHE A 104 5.56 -5.36 -1.88
C PHE A 104 6.71 -4.83 -2.74
N SER A 105 6.58 -4.92 -4.07
CA SER A 105 7.57 -4.40 -5.01
C SER A 105 7.28 -2.93 -5.28
N ALA A 106 8.00 -2.04 -4.58
CA ALA A 106 7.95 -0.62 -4.88
C ALA A 106 8.48 -0.42 -6.31
N PHE A 107 7.69 0.16 -7.22
CA PHE A 107 8.11 0.41 -8.61
C PHE A 107 9.41 1.22 -8.75
N LYS A 108 9.79 1.97 -7.69
CA LYS A 108 11.12 2.62 -7.62
C LYS A 108 12.27 1.61 -7.69
N ASP A 109 12.09 0.37 -7.25
CA ASP A 109 13.11 -0.68 -7.30
C ASP A 109 13.36 -1.19 -8.74
N TYR A 110 12.44 -0.96 -9.69
CA TYR A 110 12.59 -1.36 -11.09
C TYR A 110 13.45 -0.39 -11.92
N ASN A 111 13.51 0.88 -11.52
CA ASN A 111 14.28 1.93 -12.21
C ASN A 111 15.71 2.09 -11.68
N ILE A 112 16.12 1.25 -10.73
CA ILE A 112 17.47 1.27 -10.16
C ILE A 112 18.12 -0.05 -10.54
N LEU A 113 19.43 -0.04 -10.84
CA LEU A 113 20.18 -1.29 -11.05
C LEU A 113 19.89 -2.26 -9.89
N TRP A 114 19.67 -3.53 -10.22
CA TRP A 114 19.29 -4.58 -9.26
C TRP A 114 20.14 -4.57 -7.99
N HIS A 115 21.44 -4.28 -8.12
CA HIS A 115 22.39 -4.13 -7.03
C HIS A 115 21.96 -3.08 -5.98
N SER A 116 21.51 -1.91 -6.41
CA SER A 116 21.13 -0.80 -5.52
C SER A 116 19.75 -1.02 -4.90
N ALA A 117 18.79 -1.59 -5.64
CA ALA A 117 17.49 -1.97 -5.10
C ALA A 117 17.62 -3.03 -3.99
N SER A 118 18.46 -4.06 -4.21
CA SER A 118 18.78 -5.07 -3.19
C SER A 118 19.44 -4.47 -1.95
N PHE A 119 20.31 -3.47 -2.13
CA PHE A 119 20.94 -2.76 -1.01
C PHE A 119 19.92 -2.02 -0.12
N PHE A 120 19.01 -1.25 -0.72
CA PHE A 120 17.94 -0.58 0.04
C PHE A 120 16.98 -1.56 0.72
N ARG A 121 16.69 -2.71 0.09
CA ARG A 121 15.87 -3.78 0.68
C ARG A 121 16.52 -4.38 1.92
N MET A 122 17.83 -4.67 1.86
CA MET A 122 18.60 -5.13 3.02
C MET A 122 18.64 -4.07 4.11
N LEU A 123 18.91 -2.81 3.78
CA LEU A 123 18.97 -1.73 4.75
C LEU A 123 17.64 -1.56 5.51
N ARG A 124 16.50 -1.70 4.82
CA ARG A 124 15.18 -1.65 5.45
C ARG A 124 14.95 -2.80 6.42
N LEU A 125 15.34 -4.03 6.07
CA LEU A 125 15.29 -5.19 6.97
C LEU A 125 16.18 -4.97 8.20
N PHE A 126 17.39 -4.45 8.01
CA PHE A 126 18.28 -4.10 9.11
C PHE A 126 17.72 -3.00 10.00
N SER A 127 17.10 -1.95 9.46
CA SER A 127 16.50 -0.88 10.24
C SER A 127 15.35 -1.36 11.12
N VAL A 128 14.50 -2.25 10.61
CA VAL A 128 13.41 -2.85 11.40
C VAL A 128 13.97 -3.72 12.52
N GLY A 129 14.93 -4.60 12.21
CA GLY A 129 15.60 -5.42 13.23
C GLY A 129 16.29 -4.57 14.30
N PHE A 130 17.01 -3.53 13.88
CA PHE A 130 17.69 -2.60 14.78
C PHE A 130 16.70 -1.83 15.66
N SER A 131 15.59 -1.33 15.12
CA SER A 131 14.57 -0.65 15.90
C SER A 131 13.97 -1.53 17.00
N ILE A 132 13.81 -2.83 16.73
CA ILE A 132 13.28 -3.81 17.70
C ILE A 132 14.35 -4.18 18.74
N LEU A 133 15.63 -4.21 18.37
CA LEU A 133 16.74 -4.57 19.26
C LEU A 133 17.23 -3.40 20.13
N VAL A 134 17.13 -2.15 19.65
CA VAL A 134 17.59 -0.98 20.41
C VAL A 134 16.81 -0.79 21.71
N THR A 135 15.49 -0.97 21.69
CA THR A 135 14.64 -0.83 22.89
C THR A 135 15.03 -1.82 24.01
N PRO A 136 15.13 -3.14 23.77
CA PRO A 136 15.55 -4.09 24.80
C PRO A 136 17.03 -3.96 25.16
N ILE A 137 17.93 -3.60 24.24
CA ILE A 137 19.34 -3.31 24.57
C ILE A 137 19.45 -2.10 25.49
N TYR A 138 18.67 -1.04 25.24
CA TYR A 138 18.63 0.14 26.08
C TYR A 138 18.13 -0.21 27.50
N VAL A 139 17.07 -1.01 27.61
CA VAL A 139 16.54 -1.48 28.90
C VAL A 139 17.53 -2.42 29.60
N ALA A 140 18.13 -3.38 28.88
CA ALA A 140 19.09 -4.33 29.45
C ALA A 140 20.39 -3.64 29.93
N THR A 141 20.90 -2.67 29.18
CA THR A 141 22.05 -1.85 29.59
C THR A 141 21.71 -1.06 30.85
N LEU A 142 20.51 -0.47 30.91
CA LEU A 142 20.06 0.24 32.10
C LEU A 142 19.94 -0.71 33.29
N THR A 143 19.44 -1.94 33.13
CA THR A 143 19.19 -2.88 34.25
C THR A 143 20.43 -3.65 34.72
N TYR A 144 21.33 -4.07 33.83
CA TYR A 144 22.45 -4.96 34.17
C TYR A 144 23.81 -4.26 34.21
N HIS A 145 23.98 -3.09 33.60
CA HIS A 145 25.26 -2.36 33.57
C HIS A 145 25.07 -0.87 33.96
N TYR A 146 24.52 -0.62 35.15
CA TYR A 146 24.39 0.74 35.72
C TYR A 146 25.72 1.48 35.88
N GLU A 147 26.85 0.77 35.89
CA GLU A 147 28.20 1.35 36.05
C GLU A 147 28.71 2.07 34.79
N LEU A 148 28.11 1.84 33.62
CA LEU A 148 28.48 2.51 32.36
C LEU A 148 27.76 3.85 32.16
N ILE A 149 26.88 4.25 33.07
CA ILE A 149 26.12 5.50 32.96
C ILE A 149 26.88 6.61 33.71
N PRO A 150 27.38 7.65 33.01
CA PRO A 150 27.93 8.84 33.65
C PRO A 150 26.89 9.44 34.58
N LYS A 151 27.27 9.73 35.84
CA LYS A 151 26.38 10.26 36.89
C LYS A 151 25.62 11.52 36.47
N ASP A 152 26.10 12.23 35.44
CA ASP A 152 25.49 13.43 34.87
C ASP A 152 24.12 13.17 34.22
N LEU A 153 23.91 11.99 33.58
CA LEU A 153 22.63 11.66 32.94
C LEU A 153 21.55 11.23 33.93
N LEU A 154 21.96 10.71 35.10
CA LEU A 154 21.07 10.30 36.18
C LEU A 154 20.32 11.52 36.77
N ASN A 155 21.01 12.65 36.96
CA ASN A 155 20.38 13.88 37.44
C ASN A 155 19.39 14.48 36.42
N THR A 156 19.68 14.40 35.12
CA THR A 156 18.77 14.89 34.07
C THR A 156 17.49 14.04 34.00
N LEU A 157 17.60 12.71 34.15
CA LEU A 157 16.45 11.79 34.19
C LEU A 157 15.54 12.01 35.40
N VAL A 158 16.12 12.24 36.59
CA VAL A 158 15.36 12.53 37.82
C VAL A 158 14.66 13.88 37.74
N THR A 159 15.30 14.88 37.11
CA THR A 159 14.70 16.21 36.92
C THR A 159 13.60 16.18 35.86
N SER A 160 13.78 15.42 34.77
CA SER A 160 12.78 15.28 33.70
C SER A 160 11.52 14.53 34.15
N ARG A 161 11.64 13.48 34.98
CA ARG A 161 10.48 12.77 35.56
C ARG A 161 9.63 13.60 36.52
N ARG A 162 10.13 14.72 37.07
CA ARG A 162 9.29 15.65 37.87
C ARG A 162 8.41 16.55 37.02
N VAL A 163 8.71 16.72 35.73
CA VAL A 163 8.06 17.72 34.86
C VAL A 163 7.09 17.09 33.86
N VAL A 164 7.07 15.76 33.69
CA VAL A 164 6.12 15.11 32.79
C VAL A 164 4.84 14.76 33.57
N PRO A 165 3.75 15.54 33.47
CA PRO A 165 2.46 15.10 33.96
C PRO A 165 2.08 13.80 33.24
N PRO A 166 1.46 12.83 33.93
CA PRO A 166 1.06 11.58 33.32
C PRO A 166 0.13 11.86 32.12
N PRO A 167 0.17 11.02 31.08
CA PRO A 167 -0.65 11.21 29.89
C PRO A 167 -2.14 11.30 30.28
N SER A 168 -2.86 12.22 29.63
CA SER A 168 -4.19 12.71 30.00
C SER A 168 -5.26 11.62 30.06
N ASN A 169 -5.08 10.53 29.34
CA ASN A 169 -5.92 9.34 29.37
C ASN A 169 -6.02 8.72 30.77
N PHE A 170 -4.95 8.74 31.58
CA PHE A 170 -4.97 8.13 32.91
C PHE A 170 -5.73 8.99 33.96
N ARG A 171 -5.71 10.33 33.82
CA ARG A 171 -6.45 11.23 34.73
C ARG A 171 -7.96 11.09 34.59
N SER A 172 -8.45 10.85 33.37
CA SER A 172 -9.90 10.72 33.12
C SER A 172 -10.50 9.48 33.80
N THR A 173 -9.76 8.36 33.83
CA THR A 173 -10.22 7.11 34.47
C THR A 173 -10.27 7.23 35.99
N VAL A 174 -9.33 7.97 36.60
CA VAL A 174 -9.32 8.12 38.08
C VAL A 174 -10.44 9.05 38.57
N ILE A 175 -10.79 10.09 37.81
CA ILE A 175 -11.89 11.00 38.18
C ILE A 175 -13.26 10.36 37.89
N GLY A 176 -13.37 9.50 36.87
CA GLY A 176 -14.60 8.79 36.53
C GLY A 176 -14.99 7.66 37.50
N ILE A 177 -14.13 7.30 38.46
CA ILE A 177 -14.42 6.27 39.48
C ILE A 177 -14.85 6.92 40.83
N SER A 178 -14.83 8.25 40.95
CA SER A 178 -15.23 8.96 42.18
C SER A 178 -16.59 9.68 42.10
N HIS A 179 -17.48 9.25 41.22
CA HIS A 179 -18.89 9.66 41.24
C HIS A 179 -19.84 8.47 41.17
#